data_AF-A0A7C2MES4-F1
#
_entry.id   AF-A0A7C2MES4-F1
#
_cell.length_a   1.000
_cell.length_b   1.000
_cell.length_c   1.000
_cell.angle_alpha   90.00
_cell.angle_beta   90.00
_cell.angle_gamma   90.00
#
_symmetry.space_group_name_H-M   'P 1'
#
loop_
_entity.id
_entity.type
_entity.pdbx_description
1 polymer ?
#
loop_
_entity_poly.entity_id
_entity_poly.type
_entity_poly.pdbx_seq_one_letter_code
_entity_poly.pdbx_strand_id
1 'polypeptide(L)'
;MWDERKQIRLQQLGEAETQGALTESEQTELAALIEERCQHEARALEEATRRMEQDNASLEAQVQQVIAQNRALEALIQEQETYLAEVETLVAQMEARRRDWRQQYGQVTGKPLDEPVRTEGWR
;
A
#
# COMPACT_ATOMS: atom_id res chain seq x y z
N MET A 1 -15.49 -16.92 -32.37
CA MET A 1 -15.31 -15.47 -32.09
C MET A 1 -16.65 -14.84 -32.41
N TRP A 2 -17.24 -14.15 -31.43
CA TRP A 2 -18.49 -13.42 -31.64
C TRP A 2 -18.20 -12.22 -32.53
N ASP A 3 -18.99 -12.00 -33.58
CA ASP A 3 -18.77 -10.92 -34.54
C ASP A 3 -20.07 -10.17 -34.86
N GLU A 4 -19.93 -9.02 -35.54
CA GLU A 4 -21.04 -8.14 -35.85
C GLU A 4 -22.09 -8.79 -36.76
N ARG A 5 -21.67 -9.75 -37.62
CA ARG A 5 -22.58 -10.49 -38.49
C ARG A 5 -23.47 -11.43 -37.68
N LYS A 6 -22.92 -12.15 -36.71
CA LYS A 6 -23.67 -12.99 -35.77
C LYS A 6 -24.61 -12.16 -34.91
N GLN A 7 -24.17 -10.98 -34.46
CA GLN A 7 -25.01 -10.05 -33.71
C GLN A 7 -26.22 -9.58 -34.53
N ILE A 8 -26.00 -9.16 -35.78
CA ILE A 8 -27.07 -8.74 -36.69
C ILE A 8 -28.02 -9.91 -36.97
N ARG A 9 -27.48 -11.12 -37.22
CA ARG A 9 -28.29 -12.31 -37.49
C ARG A 9 -29.14 -12.72 -36.28
N LEU A 10 -28.56 -12.70 -35.08
CA LEU A 10 -29.27 -12.95 -33.82
C LEU A 10 -30.43 -11.96 -33.64
N GLN A 11 -30.20 -10.68 -33.93
CA GLN A 11 -31.23 -9.65 -33.82
C GLN A 11 -32.38 -9.88 -34.81
N GLN A 12 -32.06 -10.17 -36.07
CA GLN A 12 -33.06 -10.49 -37.11
C GLN A 12 -33.91 -11.71 -36.74
N LEU A 13 -33.29 -12.77 -36.21
CA LEU A 13 -33.99 -13.98 -35.79
C LEU A 13 -34.87 -13.73 -34.55
N GLY A 14 -34.42 -12.92 -33.60
CA GLY A 14 -35.23 -12.50 -32.46
C GLY A 14 -36.43 -11.64 -32.86
N GLU A 15 -36.26 -10.73 -33.82
CA GLU A 15 -37.37 -9.96 -34.40
C GLU A 15 -38.40 -10.88 -35.09
N ALA A 16 -37.93 -11.88 -35.87
CA ALA A 16 -38.81 -12.89 -36.47
C ALA A 16 -39.49 -13.79 -35.43
N GLU A 17 -38.83 -14.10 -34.31
CA GLU A 17 -39.39 -14.85 -33.18
C GLU A 17 -40.58 -14.13 -32.57
N THR A 18 -40.41 -12.84 -32.27
CA THR A 18 -41.49 -12.01 -31.69
C THR A 18 -42.71 -11.87 -32.61
N GLN A 19 -42.49 -11.99 -33.92
CA GLN A 19 -43.55 -11.95 -34.93
C GLN A 19 -44.18 -13.33 -35.18
N GLY A 20 -43.67 -14.40 -34.55
CA GLY A 20 -44.12 -15.78 -34.75
C GLY A 20 -43.83 -16.32 -36.16
N ALA A 21 -42.86 -15.72 -36.86
CA ALA A 21 -42.57 -15.99 -38.27
C ALA A 21 -41.37 -16.95 -38.48
N LEU A 22 -40.80 -17.49 -37.40
CA LEU A 22 -39.64 -18.39 -37.47
C LEU A 22 -40.00 -19.79 -37.97
N THR A 23 -39.21 -20.28 -38.91
CA THR A 23 -39.19 -21.70 -39.28
C THR A 23 -38.42 -22.55 -38.25
N GLU A 24 -38.64 -23.87 -38.25
CA GLU A 24 -37.95 -24.80 -37.35
C GLU A 24 -36.42 -24.75 -37.48
N SER A 25 -35.92 -24.58 -38.71
CA SER A 25 -34.49 -24.38 -38.96
C SER A 25 -33.96 -23.09 -38.35
N GLU A 26 -34.74 -22.01 -38.41
CA GLU A 26 -34.33 -20.72 -37.86
C GLU A 26 -34.43 -20.68 -36.32
N GLN A 27 -35.37 -21.42 -35.73
CA GLN A 27 -35.42 -21.65 -34.28
C GLN A 27 -34.16 -22.38 -33.80
N THR A 28 -33.72 -23.40 -34.55
CA THR A 28 -32.49 -24.13 -34.24
C THR A 28 -31.26 -23.23 -34.38
N GLU A 29 -31.21 -22.39 -35.42
CA GLU A 29 -30.14 -21.40 -35.61
C GLU A 29 -30.11 -20.36 -34.48
N LEU A 30 -31.26 -19.82 -34.08
CA LEU A 30 -31.39 -18.87 -32.99
C LEU A 30 -30.88 -19.47 -31.67
N ALA A 31 -31.29 -20.69 -31.33
CA ALA A 31 -30.81 -21.39 -30.13
C ALA A 31 -29.29 -21.57 -30.14
N ALA A 32 -28.72 -21.93 -31.29
CA ALA A 32 -27.27 -22.08 -31.44
C ALA A 32 -26.51 -20.75 -31.28
N LEU A 33 -27.05 -19.65 -31.82
CA LEU A 33 -26.46 -18.32 -31.68
C LEU A 33 -26.53 -17.80 -30.24
N ILE A 34 -27.64 -18.04 -29.53
CA ILE A 34 -27.77 -17.70 -28.11
C ILE A 34 -26.72 -18.47 -27.30
N GLU A 35 -26.62 -19.77 -27.51
CA GLU A 35 -25.64 -20.60 -26.81
C GLU A 35 -24.20 -20.15 -27.09
N GLU A 36 -23.86 -19.87 -28.35
CA GLU A 36 -22.53 -19.35 -28.69
C GLU A 36 -22.25 -18.01 -27.99
N ARG A 37 -23.24 -17.11 -27.95
CA ARG A 37 -23.11 -15.82 -27.27
C ARG A 37 -22.88 -16.00 -25.77
N CYS A 38 -23.67 -16.83 -25.12
CA CYS A 38 -23.54 -17.11 -23.69
C CYS A 38 -22.15 -17.70 -23.37
N GLN A 39 -21.66 -18.64 -24.18
CA GLN A 39 -20.31 -19.19 -24.00
C GLN A 39 -19.22 -18.13 -24.20
N HIS A 40 -19.40 -17.22 -25.16
CA HIS A 40 -18.45 -16.14 -25.38
C HIS A 40 -18.41 -15.16 -24.21
N GLU A 41 -19.58 -14.73 -23.72
CA GLU A 41 -19.71 -13.85 -22.56
C GLU A 41 -19.16 -14.51 -21.29
N ALA A 42 -19.47 -15.79 -21.06
CA ALA A 42 -18.95 -16.55 -19.93
C ALA A 42 -17.42 -16.61 -19.91
N ARG A 43 -16.78 -16.91 -21.05
CA ARG A 43 -15.31 -16.91 -21.16
C ARG A 43 -14.71 -15.53 -20.91
N ALA A 44 -15.32 -14.48 -21.46
CA ALA A 44 -14.85 -13.11 -21.25
C ALA A 44 -14.95 -12.70 -19.76
N LEU A 45 -16.04 -13.08 -19.10
CA LEU A 45 -16.23 -12.85 -17.67
C LEU A 45 -15.23 -13.65 -16.82
N GLU A 46 -15.04 -14.94 -17.10
CA GLU A 46 -14.06 -15.77 -16.39
C GLU A 46 -12.64 -15.20 -16.49
N GLU A 47 -12.24 -14.73 -17.67
CA GLU A 47 -10.94 -14.10 -17.86
C GLU A 47 -10.83 -12.77 -17.10
N ALA A 48 -11.86 -11.93 -17.15
CA ALA A 48 -11.90 -10.66 -16.42
C ALA A 48 -11.86 -10.87 -14.91
N THR A 49 -12.64 -11.81 -14.38
CA THR A 49 -12.66 -12.18 -12.96
C THR A 49 -11.29 -12.68 -12.51
N ARG A 50 -10.66 -13.57 -13.28
CA ARG A 50 -9.33 -14.08 -12.96
C ARG A 50 -8.27 -12.98 -12.90
N ARG A 51 -8.32 -12.01 -13.83
CA ARG A 51 -7.42 -10.84 -13.79
C ARG A 51 -7.66 -10.01 -12.54
N MET A 52 -8.93 -9.76 -12.20
CA MET A 52 -9.27 -9.00 -11.01
C MET A 52 -8.83 -9.70 -9.71
N GLU A 53 -8.94 -11.02 -9.64
CA GLU A 53 -8.43 -11.82 -8.51
C GLU A 53 -6.90 -11.72 -8.39
N GLN A 54 -6.17 -11.78 -9.51
CA GLN A 54 -4.72 -11.61 -9.54
C GLN A 54 -4.30 -10.20 -9.09
N ASP A 55 -5.01 -9.17 -9.57
CA ASP A 55 -4.75 -7.78 -9.19
C ASP A 55 -5.03 -7.55 -7.69
N ASN A 56 -6.13 -8.09 -7.17
CA ASN A 56 -6.46 -8.02 -5.75
C ASN A 56 -5.40 -8.72 -4.90
N ALA A 57 -4.97 -9.92 -5.26
CA ALA A 57 -3.93 -10.64 -4.53
C ALA A 57 -2.58 -9.87 -4.53
N SER A 58 -2.25 -9.24 -5.66
CA SER A 58 -1.06 -8.37 -5.77
C SER A 58 -1.15 -7.15 -4.86
N LEU A 59 -2.31 -6.47 -4.83
CA LEU A 59 -2.54 -5.32 -3.96
C LEU A 59 -2.53 -5.69 -2.48
N GLU A 60 -3.13 -6.82 -2.10
CA GLU A 60 -3.08 -7.33 -0.74
C GLU A 60 -1.64 -7.59 -0.28
N ALA A 61 -0.82 -8.21 -1.14
CA ALA A 61 0.60 -8.42 -0.84
C ALA A 61 1.37 -7.10 -0.65
N GLN A 62 1.11 -6.09 -1.49
CA GLN A 62 1.72 -4.76 -1.38
C GLN A 62 1.30 -4.07 -0.07
N VAL A 63 0.03 -4.14 0.30
CA VAL A 63 -0.48 -3.58 1.56
C VAL A 63 0.20 -4.25 2.77
N GLN A 64 0.32 -5.58 2.76
CA GLN A 64 1.01 -6.29 3.84
C GLN A 64 2.50 -5.90 3.95
N GLN A 65 3.16 -5.71 2.81
CA GLN A 65 4.55 -5.24 2.78
C GLN A 65 4.68 -3.83 3.40
N VAL A 66 3.80 -2.90 3.02
CA VAL A 66 3.81 -1.53 3.57
C VAL A 66 3.51 -1.53 5.06
N ILE A 67 2.56 -2.35 5.54
CA ILE A 67 2.27 -2.50 6.97
C ILE A 67 3.52 -3.00 7.71
N ALA A 68 4.22 -4.01 7.18
CA ALA A 68 5.44 -4.52 7.78
C ALA A 68 6.56 -3.47 7.84
N GLN A 69 6.73 -2.69 6.77
CA GLN A 69 7.70 -1.59 6.72
C GLN A 69 7.37 -0.50 7.73
N ASN A 70 6.11 -0.08 7.84
CA ASN A 70 5.69 0.92 8.82
C ASN A 70 5.96 0.45 10.25
N ARG A 71 5.63 -0.79 10.59
CA ARG A 71 5.93 -1.35 11.93
C ARG A 71 7.43 -1.35 12.24
N ALA A 72 8.26 -1.67 11.24
CA ALA A 72 9.72 -1.63 11.42
C ALA A 72 10.22 -0.20 11.64
N LEU A 73 9.68 0.78 10.92
CA LEU A 73 10.01 2.19 11.10
C LEU A 73 9.54 2.72 12.46
N GLU A 74 8.34 2.38 12.91
CA GLU A 74 7.84 2.73 14.24
C GLU A 74 8.74 2.17 15.35
N ALA A 75 9.20 0.93 15.22
CA ALA A 75 10.15 0.33 16.17
C ALA A 75 11.49 1.08 16.19
N LEU A 76 12.03 1.46 15.02
CA LEU A 76 13.26 2.23 14.93
C LEU A 76 13.13 3.63 15.55
N ILE A 77 11.98 4.30 15.35
CA ILE A 77 11.70 5.59 15.97
C ILE A 77 11.70 5.44 17.50
N GLN A 78 11.02 4.43 18.02
CA GLN A 78 10.96 4.18 19.46
C GLN A 78 12.34 3.90 20.07
N GLU A 79 13.20 3.16 19.35
CA GLU A 79 14.58 2.91 19.74
C GLU A 79 15.39 4.22 19.78
N GLN A 80 15.25 5.06 18.75
CA GLN A 80 15.92 6.37 18.69
C GLN A 80 15.46 7.30 19.81
N GLU A 81 14.16 7.37 20.10
CA GLU A 81 13.63 8.17 21.21
C GLU A 81 14.18 7.71 22.56
N THR A 82 14.28 6.39 22.77
CA THR A 82 14.86 5.81 23.99
C THR A 82 16.34 6.20 24.11
N TYR A 83 17.11 6.03 23.04
CA TYR A 83 18.51 6.40 23.01
C TYR A 83 18.73 7.91 23.26
N LEU A 84 17.89 8.77 22.67
CA LEU A 84 17.96 10.22 22.91
C LEU A 84 17.71 10.55 24.39
N ALA A 85 16.72 9.92 25.03
CA ALA A 85 16.46 10.12 26.46
C ALA A 85 17.64 9.66 27.34
N GLU A 86 18.32 8.58 26.97
CA GLU A 86 19.54 8.12 27.65
C GLU A 86 20.69 9.13 27.51
N VAL A 87 20.88 9.66 26.30
CA VAL A 87 21.90 10.68 26.01
C VAL A 87 21.60 11.97 26.80
N GLU A 88 20.37 12.44 26.81
CA GLU A 88 19.95 13.61 27.60
C GLU A 88 20.24 13.42 29.09
N THR A 89 19.94 12.22 29.62
CA THR A 89 20.24 11.86 31.00
C THR A 89 21.74 11.89 31.28
N LEU A 90 22.55 11.33 30.37
CA LEU A 90 24.00 11.32 30.51
C LEU A 90 24.59 12.74 30.48
N VAL A 91 24.12 13.59 29.57
CA VAL A 91 24.52 15.00 29.48
C VAL A 91 24.17 15.73 30.78
N ALA A 92 22.97 15.56 31.31
CA ALA A 92 22.56 16.18 32.57
C ALA A 92 23.45 15.74 33.75
N GLN A 93 23.84 14.46 33.82
CA GLN A 93 24.76 13.94 34.83
C GLN A 93 26.17 14.53 34.68
N MET A 94 26.68 14.63 33.45
CA MET A 94 27.98 15.25 33.17
C MET A 94 27.99 16.74 33.55
N GLU A 95 26.91 17.46 33.26
CA GLU A 95 26.77 18.87 33.65
C GLU A 95 26.70 19.04 35.17
N ALA A 96 25.98 18.19 35.88
CA ALA A 96 25.94 18.19 37.34
C ALA A 96 27.34 17.97 37.93
N ARG A 97 28.05 16.93 37.46
CA ARG A 97 29.42 16.66 37.88
C ARG A 97 30.37 17.81 37.57
N ARG A 98 30.21 18.46 36.42
CA ARG A 98 30.99 19.66 36.06
C ARG A 98 30.74 20.80 37.04
N ARG A 99 29.49 21.04 37.47
CA ARG A 99 29.15 22.05 38.48
C ARG A 99 29.80 21.73 39.82
N ASP A 100 29.72 20.47 40.27
CA ASP A 100 30.32 20.03 41.53
C ASP A 100 31.84 20.23 41.54
N TRP A 101 32.52 19.86 40.45
CA TRP A 101 33.96 20.09 40.31
C TRP A 101 34.34 21.56 40.31
N ARG A 102 33.58 22.43 39.64
CA ARG A 102 33.82 23.88 39.69
C ARG A 102 33.69 24.41 41.13
N GLN A 103 32.68 23.95 41.86
CA GLN A 103 32.47 24.33 43.25
C GLN A 103 33.63 23.86 44.15
N GLN A 104 34.04 22.60 44.04
CA GLN A 104 35.17 22.04 44.78
C GLN A 104 36.47 22.77 44.47
N TYR A 105 36.74 23.06 43.20
CA TYR A 105 37.91 23.83 42.79
C TYR A 105 37.92 25.23 43.41
N GLY A 106 36.77 25.92 43.40
CA GLY A 106 36.61 27.22 44.04
C GLY A 106 36.86 27.20 45.54
N GLN A 107 36.39 26.16 46.24
CA GLN A 107 36.64 25.97 47.67
C GLN A 107 38.12 25.75 47.99
N VAL A 108 38.82 24.96 47.17
CA VAL A 108 40.24 24.62 47.39
C VAL A 108 41.17 25.78 47.03
N THR A 109 40.89 26.50 45.94
CA THR A 109 41.81 27.49 45.36
C THR A 109 41.44 28.94 45.67
N GLY A 110 40.24 29.19 46.18
CA GLY A 110 39.69 30.54 46.38
C GLY A 110 39.40 31.31 45.09
N LYS A 111 39.48 30.64 43.92
CA LYS A 111 39.25 31.22 42.59
C LYS A 111 38.26 30.38 41.79
N PRO A 112 37.36 30.98 40.99
CA PRO A 112 36.48 30.22 40.12
C PRO A 112 37.28 29.47 39.04
N LEU A 113 36.79 28.29 38.65
CA LEU A 113 37.25 27.60 37.45
C LEU A 113 36.49 28.19 36.25
N ASP A 114 37.14 29.04 35.46
CA ASP A 114 36.52 29.69 34.29
C ASP A 114 36.06 28.68 33.22
N GLU A 115 35.04 29.07 32.46
CA GLU A 115 34.35 28.24 31.47
C GLU A 115 35.21 27.89 30.24
N PRO A 116 35.08 26.68 29.65
CA PRO A 116 35.63 26.44 28.32
C PRO A 116 34.91 27.32 27.28
N VAL A 117 35.72 27.81 26.34
CA VAL A 117 35.34 28.61 25.16
C VAL A 117 34.09 28.05 24.49
N ARG A 118 33.07 28.90 24.31
CA ARG A 118 31.93 28.60 23.43
C ARG A 118 32.48 28.28 22.04
N THR A 119 32.42 27.03 21.62
CA THR A 119 32.60 26.68 20.21
C THR A 119 31.34 27.15 19.47
N GLU A 120 31.29 28.43 19.15
CA GLU A 120 30.46 28.95 18.08
C GLU A 120 30.99 28.35 16.77
N GLY A 121 30.30 27.34 16.24
CA GLY A 121 30.61 26.83 14.93
C GLY A 121 30.35 25.34 14.77
N TRP A 122 29.10 24.99 14.48
CA TRP A 122 28.82 23.92 13.52
C TRP A 122 27.80 24.48 12.52
N ARG A 123 28.26 24.60 11.27
CA ARG A 123 27.47 24.92 10.09
C ARG A 123 26.58 23.73 9.72
#